data_AF-A0A699YIC6-F1
#
_entry.id   AF-A0A699YIC6-F1
#
_cell.length_a   1.000
_cell.length_b   1.000
_cell.length_c   1.000
_cell.angle_alpha   90.00
_cell.angle_beta   90.00
_cell.angle_gamma   90.00
#
_symmetry.space_group_name_H-M   'P 1'
#
loop_
_entity.id
_entity.type
_entity.pdbx_description
1 polymer ?
#
loop_
_entity_poly.entity_id
_entity_poly.type
_entity_poly.pdbx_seq_one_letter_code
_entity_poly.pdbx_strand_id
1 'polypeptide(L)'
;MQLVWQSHEDSLKEAHLPVAALQLERLCRSASLPRNALPVVALAQRIETLAGQRAVSLAGFQVAQVVRGLTGAGHTLQLHSLLALAAVLTAKDCAALHLMSQQQWKDAVWGFAMQGLDNQLFWSKLAAAAVPHISSWTPFRVASVMKNLVMAGVHDEELAEAAWPLLANNVGAVTGVQGRHG
;
A
#
# COMPACT_ATOMS: atom_id res chain seq x y z
N MET A 1 19.07 -20.66 14.78
CA MET A 1 18.18 -19.62 14.20
C MET A 1 16.68 -19.90 14.40
N GLN A 2 16.29 -20.81 15.32
CA GLN A 2 14.90 -21.18 15.66
C GLN A 2 14.24 -20.27 16.72
N LEU A 3 14.98 -19.35 17.35
CA LEU A 3 14.59 -18.70 18.59
C LEU A 3 13.79 -17.39 18.47
N VAL A 4 13.58 -16.83 17.27
CA VAL A 4 12.85 -15.55 17.10
C VAL A 4 11.38 -15.75 16.72
N TRP A 5 10.99 -16.95 16.26
CA TRP A 5 9.68 -17.16 15.64
C TRP A 5 8.66 -17.85 16.55
N GLN A 6 9.09 -18.77 17.41
CA GLN A 6 8.19 -19.54 18.28
C GLN A 6 7.58 -18.74 19.43
N SER A 7 8.14 -17.59 19.83
CA SER A 7 7.57 -16.76 20.90
C SER A 7 6.56 -15.72 20.42
N HIS A 8 6.30 -15.63 19.11
CA HIS A 8 5.41 -14.63 18.52
C HIS A 8 4.12 -15.22 17.92
N GLU A 9 3.98 -16.54 17.88
CA GLU A 9 2.82 -17.23 17.30
C GLU A 9 1.50 -16.96 18.07
N ASP A 10 1.57 -16.84 19.40
CA ASP A 10 0.41 -16.54 20.25
C ASP A 10 0.12 -15.02 20.40
N SER A 11 1.00 -14.14 19.88
CA SER A 11 0.98 -12.70 20.19
C SER A 11 0.56 -11.77 19.05
N LEU A 12 0.14 -12.31 17.89
CA LEU A 12 -0.42 -11.51 16.79
C LEU A 12 -1.83 -10.98 17.13
N LYS A 13 -1.90 -10.09 18.12
CA LYS A 13 -3.06 -9.21 18.36
C LYS A 13 -3.24 -8.27 17.17
N GLU A 14 -4.45 -7.73 17.00
CA GLU A 14 -4.81 -6.80 15.91
C GLU A 14 -3.81 -5.66 15.70
N ALA A 15 -3.35 -5.04 16.79
CA ALA A 15 -2.38 -3.95 16.76
C ALA A 15 -1.01 -4.34 16.17
N HIS A 16 -0.68 -5.64 16.11
CA HIS A 16 0.61 -6.13 15.67
C HIS A 16 0.63 -6.63 14.22
N LEU A 17 -0.54 -6.84 13.58
CA LEU A 17 -0.62 -7.31 12.19
C LEU A 17 0.15 -6.39 11.21
N PRO A 18 0.00 -5.05 11.28
CA PRO A 18 0.73 -4.16 10.37
C PRO A 18 2.25 -4.23 10.60
N VAL A 19 2.68 -4.29 11.86
CA VAL A 19 4.10 -4.39 12.23
C VAL A 19 4.69 -5.71 11.73
N ALA A 20 3.98 -6.82 11.93
CA ALA A 20 4.40 -8.14 11.47
C ALA A 20 4.55 -8.19 9.94
N ALA A 21 3.61 -7.62 9.18
CA ALA A 21 3.69 -7.55 7.73
C ALA A 21 4.93 -6.76 7.25
N LEU A 22 5.21 -5.62 7.89
CA LEU A 22 6.37 -4.80 7.55
C LEU A 22 7.70 -5.46 7.97
N GLN A 23 7.73 -6.18 9.08
CA GLN A 23 8.91 -6.94 9.51
C GLN A 23 9.21 -8.08 8.55
N LEU A 24 8.16 -8.81 8.12
CA LEU A 24 8.29 -9.87 7.13
C LEU A 24 8.88 -9.36 5.82
N GLU A 25 8.35 -8.24 5.30
CA GLU A 25 8.91 -7.57 4.14
C GLU A 25 10.40 -7.22 4.32
N ARG A 26 10.78 -6.64 5.46
CA ARG A 26 12.18 -6.27 5.74
C ARG A 26 13.09 -7.49 5.69
N LEU A 27 12.69 -8.59 6.31
CA LEU A 27 13.43 -9.85 6.33
C LEU A 27 13.62 -10.45 4.92
N CYS A 28 12.58 -10.38 4.09
CA CYS A 28 12.64 -10.82 2.71
C CYS A 28 13.53 -9.90 1.84
N ARG A 29 13.54 -8.58 2.11
CA ARG A 29 14.38 -7.62 1.37
C ARG A 29 15.86 -7.68 1.75
N SER A 30 16.18 -7.96 3.01
CA SER A 30 17.57 -8.08 3.48
C SER A 30 18.26 -9.37 3.02
N ALA A 31 17.62 -10.17 2.15
CA ALA A 31 18.04 -11.50 1.73
C ALA A 31 18.29 -12.49 2.88
N SER A 32 17.83 -12.16 4.09
CA SER A 32 18.02 -13.00 5.27
C SER A 32 17.14 -14.25 5.23
N LEU A 33 16.00 -14.17 4.52
CA LEU A 33 15.07 -15.27 4.32
C LEU A 33 14.54 -15.27 2.88
N PRO A 34 14.65 -16.38 2.14
CA PRO A 34 14.00 -16.53 0.84
C PRO A 34 12.48 -16.36 0.96
N ARG A 35 11.86 -15.68 -0.01
CA ARG A 35 10.40 -15.43 -0.02
C ARG A 35 9.56 -16.70 -0.06
N ASN A 36 10.11 -17.75 -0.67
CA ASN A 36 9.50 -19.07 -0.78
C ASN A 36 9.85 -20.01 0.39
N ALA A 37 10.59 -19.54 1.39
CA ALA A 37 10.88 -20.35 2.56
C ALA A 37 9.57 -20.65 3.30
N LEU A 38 9.35 -21.93 3.68
CA LEU A 38 8.12 -22.37 4.34
C LEU A 38 7.69 -21.49 5.53
N PRO A 39 8.60 -21.04 6.43
CA PRO A 39 8.21 -20.16 7.54
C PRO A 39 7.69 -18.79 7.08
N VAL A 40 8.25 -18.25 5.99
CA VAL A 40 7.81 -16.97 5.41
C VAL A 40 6.41 -17.09 4.84
N VAL A 41 6.17 -18.14 4.05
CA VAL A 41 4.86 -18.42 3.43
C VAL A 41 3.80 -18.65 4.51
N ALA A 42 4.10 -19.48 5.52
CA ALA A 42 3.18 -19.78 6.61
C ALA A 42 2.80 -18.52 7.41
N LEU A 43 3.79 -17.68 7.74
CA LEU A 43 3.55 -16.43 8.45
C LEU A 43 2.75 -15.43 7.60
N ALA A 44 3.10 -15.27 6.32
CA ALA A 44 2.38 -14.38 5.42
C ALA A 44 0.89 -14.76 5.32
N GLN A 45 0.61 -16.06 5.15
CA GLN A 45 -0.74 -16.58 5.09
C GLN A 45 -1.50 -16.41 6.41
N ARG A 46 -0.81 -16.53 7.55
CA ARG A 46 -1.42 -16.26 8.86
C ARG A 46 -1.76 -14.78 9.05
N ILE A 47 -0.84 -13.88 8.70
CA ILE A 47 -1.08 -12.43 8.73
C ILE A 47 -2.27 -12.09 7.84
N GLU A 48 -2.32 -12.63 6.62
CA GLU A 48 -3.43 -12.41 5.70
C GLU A 48 -4.76 -12.88 6.29
N THR A 49 -4.81 -14.12 6.79
CA THR A 49 -6.03 -14.71 7.36
C THR A 49 -6.58 -13.83 8.48
N LEU A 50 -5.71 -13.39 9.40
CA LEU A 50 -6.10 -12.54 10.52
C LEU A 50 -6.52 -11.14 10.06
N ALA A 51 -5.82 -10.57 9.08
CA ALA A 51 -6.16 -9.25 8.53
C ALA A 51 -7.49 -9.27 7.78
N GLY A 52 -7.79 -10.34 7.02
CA GLY A 52 -9.07 -10.52 6.34
C GLY A 52 -10.22 -10.69 7.33
N GLN A 53 -10.06 -11.54 8.34
CA GLN A 53 -11.08 -11.77 9.39
C GLN A 53 -11.40 -10.51 10.20
N ARG A 54 -10.41 -9.63 10.36
CA ARG A 54 -10.48 -8.45 11.23
C ARG A 54 -10.41 -7.15 10.45
N ALA A 55 -10.66 -7.17 9.14
CA ALA A 55 -10.50 -5.99 8.29
C ALA A 55 -11.29 -4.79 8.84
N VAL A 56 -12.52 -5.02 9.32
CA VAL A 56 -13.41 -3.99 9.86
C VAL A 56 -12.88 -3.29 11.12
N SER A 57 -11.94 -3.89 11.86
CA SER A 57 -11.33 -3.27 13.05
C SER A 57 -10.01 -2.56 12.74
N LEU A 58 -9.47 -2.70 11.53
CA LEU A 58 -8.24 -2.04 11.12
C LEU A 58 -8.51 -0.59 10.70
N ALA A 59 -7.65 0.32 11.15
CA ALA A 59 -7.59 1.67 10.61
C ALA A 59 -7.00 1.66 9.19
N GLY A 60 -7.32 2.67 8.37
CA GLY A 60 -6.85 2.74 6.97
C GLY A 60 -5.33 2.67 6.81
N PHE A 61 -4.57 3.31 7.70
CA PHE A 61 -3.11 3.22 7.66
C PHE A 61 -2.58 1.81 7.99
N GLN A 62 -3.30 1.06 8.84
CA GLN A 62 -2.94 -0.32 9.18
C GLN A 62 -3.19 -1.23 7.97
N VAL A 63 -4.30 -1.03 7.25
CA VAL A 63 -4.56 -1.70 5.98
C VAL A 63 -3.44 -1.43 4.96
N ALA A 64 -3.07 -0.16 4.78
CA ALA A 64 -1.98 0.21 3.87
C ALA A 64 -0.67 -0.53 4.19
N GLN A 65 -0.32 -0.61 5.48
CA GLN A 65 0.88 -1.31 5.95
C GLN A 65 0.81 -2.83 5.76
N VAL A 66 -0.34 -3.45 6.03
CA VAL A 66 -0.54 -4.90 5.83
C VAL A 66 -0.39 -5.27 4.36
N VAL A 67 -1.13 -4.58 3.48
CA VAL A 67 -1.11 -4.87 2.04
C VAL A 67 0.29 -4.63 1.48
N ARG A 68 0.93 -3.51 1.84
CA ARG A 68 2.31 -3.21 1.42
C ARG A 68 3.32 -4.24 1.93
N GLY A 69 3.22 -4.65 3.19
CA GLY A 69 4.14 -5.61 3.80
C GLY A 69 4.04 -6.99 3.15
N LEU A 70 2.82 -7.53 3.00
CA LEU A 70 2.59 -8.81 2.34
C LEU A 70 3.02 -8.79 0.86
N THR A 71 2.69 -7.72 0.13
CA THR A 71 3.15 -7.51 -1.26
C THR A 71 4.67 -7.47 -1.33
N GLY A 72 5.32 -6.72 -0.44
CA GLY A 72 6.78 -6.60 -0.40
C GLY A 72 7.49 -7.90 -0.02
N ALA A 73 6.84 -8.76 0.76
CA ALA A 73 7.29 -10.12 1.04
C ALA A 73 7.10 -11.10 -0.14
N GLY A 74 6.39 -10.67 -1.21
CA GLY A 74 6.06 -11.51 -2.36
C GLY A 74 4.87 -12.44 -2.11
N HIS A 75 4.07 -12.18 -1.08
CA HIS A 75 2.85 -12.92 -0.79
C HIS A 75 1.70 -12.39 -1.66
N THR A 76 0.99 -13.30 -2.31
CA THR A 76 -0.23 -12.96 -3.08
C THR A 76 -1.44 -13.14 -2.16
N LEU A 77 -2.17 -12.06 -1.92
CA LEU A 77 -3.37 -12.10 -1.10
C LEU A 77 -4.50 -12.83 -1.85
N GLN A 78 -5.29 -13.60 -1.12
CA GLN A 78 -6.55 -14.13 -1.60
C GLN A 78 -7.53 -12.99 -1.88
N LEU A 79 -8.30 -13.11 -2.96
CA LEU A 79 -9.21 -12.06 -3.43
C LEU A 79 -10.16 -11.56 -2.34
N HIS A 80 -10.70 -12.47 -1.52
CA HIS A 80 -11.62 -12.08 -0.44
C HIS A 80 -10.94 -11.22 0.63
N SER A 81 -9.70 -11.54 1.04
CA SER A 81 -8.91 -10.74 1.97
C SER A 81 -8.59 -9.37 1.37
N LEU A 82 -8.21 -9.35 0.10
CA LEU A 82 -7.89 -8.13 -0.63
C LEU A 82 -9.10 -7.20 -0.72
N LEU A 83 -10.28 -7.73 -1.08
CA LEU A 83 -11.53 -6.97 -1.13
C LEU A 83 -11.98 -6.47 0.25
N ALA A 84 -11.86 -7.30 1.29
CA ALA A 84 -12.19 -6.90 2.65
C ALA A 84 -11.33 -5.71 3.10
N LEU A 85 -10.03 -5.75 2.83
CA LEU A 85 -9.10 -4.66 3.13
C LEU A 85 -9.39 -3.41 2.27
N ALA A 86 -9.72 -3.57 0.98
CA ALA A 86 -10.10 -2.45 0.11
C ALA A 86 -11.39 -1.75 0.58
N ALA A 87 -12.36 -2.52 1.10
CA ALA A 87 -13.60 -1.99 1.66
C ALA A 87 -13.36 -1.06 2.85
N VAL A 88 -12.35 -1.33 3.69
CA VAL A 88 -11.98 -0.45 4.81
C VAL A 88 -11.58 0.94 4.32
N LEU A 89 -10.80 1.03 3.24
CA LEU A 89 -10.33 2.31 2.69
C LEU A 89 -11.45 3.13 2.04
N THR A 90 -12.47 2.45 1.52
CA THR A 90 -13.58 3.09 0.78
C THR A 90 -14.85 3.23 1.61
N ALA A 91 -14.87 2.70 2.83
CA ALA A 91 -15.97 2.85 3.76
C ALA A 91 -16.13 4.32 4.21
N LYS A 92 -17.36 4.70 4.58
CA LYS A 92 -17.71 6.03 5.09
C LYS A 92 -17.12 7.14 4.22
N ASP A 93 -17.38 7.06 2.91
CA ASP A 93 -16.91 8.02 1.90
C ASP A 93 -15.41 8.29 1.98
N CYS A 94 -14.62 7.23 2.06
CA CYS A 94 -13.17 7.31 2.07
C CYS A 94 -12.59 8.09 3.28
N ALA A 95 -13.33 8.21 4.39
CA ALA A 95 -12.86 8.93 5.59
C ALA A 95 -11.49 8.45 6.09
N ALA A 96 -11.21 7.15 6.00
CA ALA A 96 -9.92 6.58 6.38
C ALA A 96 -8.76 7.12 5.53
N LEU A 97 -8.99 7.34 4.22
CA LEU A 97 -8.00 7.86 3.30
C LEU A 97 -7.67 9.34 3.57
N HIS A 98 -8.65 10.15 3.99
CA HIS A 98 -8.43 11.55 4.34
C HIS A 98 -7.58 11.77 5.59
N LEU A 99 -7.46 10.75 6.45
CA LEU A 99 -6.61 10.78 7.65
C LEU A 99 -5.20 10.22 7.39
N MET A 100 -4.95 9.68 6.20
CA MET A 100 -3.68 9.04 5.88
C MET A 100 -2.63 10.05 5.46
N SER A 101 -1.39 9.81 5.90
CA SER A 101 -0.24 10.54 5.39
C SER A 101 0.05 10.19 3.93
N GLN A 102 0.77 11.07 3.25
CA GLN A 102 1.31 10.86 1.90
C GLN A 102 1.99 9.49 1.72
N GLN A 103 2.76 9.05 2.72
CA GLN A 103 3.44 7.76 2.66
C GLN A 103 2.44 6.60 2.70
N GLN A 104 1.43 6.68 3.56
CA GLN A 104 0.41 5.65 3.72
C GLN A 104 -0.44 5.54 2.45
N TRP A 105 -0.76 6.66 1.80
CA TRP A 105 -1.42 6.68 0.49
C TRP A 105 -0.63 5.92 -0.57
N LYS A 106 0.65 6.26 -0.73
CA LYS A 106 1.53 5.56 -1.68
C LYS A 106 1.56 4.06 -1.39
N ASP A 107 1.69 3.68 -0.12
CA ASP A 107 1.81 2.27 0.29
C ASP A 107 0.52 1.49 0.00
N ALA A 108 -0.65 2.09 0.24
CA ALA A 108 -1.93 1.51 -0.14
C ALA A 108 -2.05 1.33 -1.66
N VAL A 109 -1.91 2.42 -2.44
CA VAL A 109 -2.06 2.40 -3.90
C VAL A 109 -1.08 1.39 -4.52
N TRP A 110 0.19 1.44 -4.12
CA TRP A 110 1.19 0.49 -4.60
C TRP A 110 0.84 -0.95 -4.24
N GLY A 111 0.46 -1.20 -2.98
CA GLY A 111 0.12 -2.52 -2.50
C GLY A 111 -1.04 -3.14 -3.28
N PHE A 112 -2.16 -2.42 -3.41
CA PHE A 112 -3.33 -2.92 -4.15
C PHE A 112 -3.05 -3.09 -5.65
N ALA A 113 -2.29 -2.17 -6.27
CA ALA A 113 -1.93 -2.27 -7.68
C ALA A 113 -1.04 -3.50 -7.95
N MET A 114 -0.04 -3.74 -7.10
CA MET A 114 0.86 -4.89 -7.24
C MET A 114 0.21 -6.23 -6.91
N GLN A 115 -0.86 -6.23 -6.11
CA GLN A 115 -1.71 -7.41 -5.90
C GLN A 115 -2.66 -7.66 -7.08
N GLY A 116 -2.69 -6.77 -8.08
CA GLY A 116 -3.55 -6.90 -9.25
C GLY A 116 -5.03 -6.78 -8.92
N LEU A 117 -5.41 -5.93 -7.95
CA LEU A 117 -6.82 -5.69 -7.65
C LEU A 117 -7.53 -5.05 -8.85
N ASP A 118 -8.29 -5.84 -9.59
CA ASP A 118 -9.16 -5.36 -10.65
C ASP A 118 -10.53 -4.97 -10.08
N ASN A 119 -10.64 -3.73 -9.59
CA ASN A 119 -11.87 -3.19 -9.02
C ASN A 119 -12.00 -1.69 -9.33
N GLN A 120 -12.68 -1.37 -10.43
CA GLN A 120 -12.85 0.00 -10.91
C GLN A 120 -13.55 0.92 -9.89
N LEU A 121 -14.49 0.40 -9.11
CA LEU A 121 -15.18 1.17 -8.07
C LEU A 121 -14.25 1.57 -6.92
N PHE A 122 -13.39 0.64 -6.48
CA PHE A 122 -12.37 0.93 -5.48
C PHE A 122 -11.41 2.03 -5.97
N TRP A 123 -10.93 1.89 -7.20
CA TRP A 123 -9.96 2.80 -7.79
C TRP A 123 -10.50 4.20 -8.04
N SER A 124 -11.72 4.33 -8.59
CA SER A 124 -12.39 5.62 -8.78
C SER A 124 -12.61 6.35 -7.45
N LYS A 125 -13.04 5.62 -6.40
CA LYS A 125 -13.17 6.19 -5.06
C LYS A 125 -11.84 6.67 -4.49
N LEU A 126 -10.74 5.93 -4.72
CA LEU A 126 -9.41 6.35 -4.31
C LEU A 126 -8.93 7.60 -5.04
N ALA A 127 -9.17 7.67 -6.35
CA ALA A 127 -8.79 8.80 -7.18
C ALA A 127 -9.51 10.08 -6.73
N ALA A 128 -10.84 10.03 -6.61
CA ALA A 128 -11.65 11.14 -6.10
C ALA A 128 -11.22 11.57 -4.68
N ALA A 129 -10.91 10.62 -3.80
CA ALA A 129 -10.46 10.93 -2.45
C ALA A 129 -9.06 11.57 -2.40
N ALA A 130 -8.24 11.42 -3.44
CA ALA A 130 -6.90 12.01 -3.52
C ALA A 130 -6.92 13.47 -4.03
N VAL A 131 -7.87 13.83 -4.89
CA VAL A 131 -8.02 15.18 -5.49
C VAL A 131 -7.83 16.32 -4.47
N PRO A 132 -8.56 16.37 -3.33
CA PRO A 132 -8.45 17.49 -2.40
C PRO A 132 -7.09 17.57 -1.68
N HIS A 133 -6.28 16.51 -1.70
CA HIS A 133 -5.02 16.44 -0.96
C HIS A 133 -3.79 16.60 -1.86
N ILE A 134 -3.92 16.35 -3.17
CA ILE A 134 -2.78 16.18 -4.06
C ILE A 134 -1.92 17.44 -4.16
N SER A 135 -2.52 18.62 -4.07
CA SER A 135 -1.84 19.93 -4.07
C SER A 135 -0.88 20.13 -2.88
N SER A 136 -1.13 19.43 -1.76
CA SER A 136 -0.29 19.48 -0.55
C SER A 136 0.83 18.44 -0.56
N TRP A 137 0.88 17.58 -1.59
CA TRP A 137 1.84 16.49 -1.67
C TRP A 137 3.15 16.91 -2.32
N THR A 138 4.23 16.19 -2.00
CA THR A 138 5.49 16.42 -2.70
C THR A 138 5.37 15.92 -4.16
N PRO A 139 6.02 16.58 -5.14
CA PRO A 139 5.94 16.17 -6.54
C PRO A 139 6.33 14.71 -6.77
N PHE A 140 7.36 14.22 -6.08
CA PHE A 140 7.76 12.81 -6.13
C PHE A 140 6.65 11.87 -5.64
N ARG A 141 5.90 12.28 -4.61
CA ARG A 141 4.80 11.48 -4.07
C ARG A 141 3.64 11.41 -5.05
N VAL A 142 3.26 12.55 -5.62
CA VAL A 142 2.22 12.65 -6.65
C VAL A 142 2.59 11.74 -7.83
N ALA A 143 3.81 11.86 -8.37
CA ALA A 143 4.28 11.03 -9.47
C ALA A 143 4.21 9.53 -9.15
N SER A 144 4.61 9.13 -7.94
CA SER A 144 4.58 7.74 -7.50
C SER A 144 3.15 7.19 -7.43
N VAL A 145 2.20 7.97 -6.89
CA VAL A 145 0.79 7.55 -6.78
C VAL A 145 0.16 7.48 -8.17
N MET A 146 0.33 8.52 -8.99
CA MET A 146 -0.18 8.56 -10.37
C MET A 146 0.33 7.37 -11.19
N LYS A 147 1.64 7.06 -11.12
CA LYS A 147 2.22 5.89 -11.79
C LYS A 147 1.51 4.59 -11.40
N ASN A 148 1.30 4.37 -10.09
CA ASN A 148 0.68 3.13 -9.60
C ASN A 148 -0.81 3.05 -9.97
N LEU A 149 -1.53 4.18 -9.99
CA LEU A 149 -2.91 4.25 -10.47
C LEU A 149 -3.01 3.90 -11.95
N VAL A 150 -2.13 4.46 -12.79
CA VAL A 150 -2.07 4.11 -14.23
C VAL A 150 -1.72 2.64 -14.43
N MET A 151 -0.80 2.07 -13.65
CA MET A 151 -0.51 0.63 -13.68
C MET A 151 -1.71 -0.24 -13.30
N ALA A 152 -2.62 0.27 -12.47
CA ALA A 152 -3.88 -0.37 -12.11
C ALA A 152 -5.02 -0.08 -13.13
N GLY A 153 -4.71 0.57 -14.27
CA GLY A 153 -5.69 0.88 -15.32
C GLY A 153 -6.58 2.09 -15.02
N VAL A 154 -6.21 2.93 -14.06
CA VAL A 154 -7.00 4.08 -13.63
C VAL A 154 -6.64 5.30 -14.48
N HIS A 155 -7.62 5.83 -15.18
CA HIS A 155 -7.52 7.06 -15.98
C HIS A 155 -8.57 8.05 -15.46
N ASP A 156 -8.20 8.84 -14.47
CA ASP A 156 -9.07 9.84 -13.84
C ASP A 156 -8.61 11.24 -14.24
N GLU A 157 -9.47 11.95 -15.00
CA GLU A 157 -9.15 13.25 -15.59
C GLU A 157 -9.03 14.34 -14.52
N GLU A 158 -9.94 14.38 -13.55
CA GLU A 158 -9.93 15.35 -12.46
C GLU A 158 -8.67 15.22 -11.61
N LEU A 159 -8.27 13.99 -11.29
CA LEU A 159 -7.02 13.74 -10.58
C LEU A 159 -5.79 14.15 -11.40
N ALA A 160 -5.81 13.90 -12.71
CA ALA A 160 -4.72 14.29 -13.61
C ALA A 160 -4.57 15.81 -13.68
N GLU A 161 -5.69 16.54 -13.83
CA GLU A 161 -5.72 18.01 -13.82
C GLU A 161 -5.21 18.57 -12.49
N ALA A 162 -5.63 17.99 -11.35
CA ALA A 162 -5.17 18.41 -10.03
C ALA A 162 -3.67 18.12 -9.80
N ALA A 163 -3.15 17.02 -10.34
CA ALA A 163 -1.75 16.64 -10.23
C ALA A 163 -0.82 17.44 -11.16
N TRP A 164 -1.33 17.88 -12.31
CA TRP A 164 -0.52 18.43 -13.40
C TRP A 164 0.33 19.65 -13.00
N PRO A 165 -0.19 20.67 -12.29
CA PRO A 165 0.61 21.84 -11.90
C PRO A 165 1.83 21.46 -11.04
N LEU A 166 1.72 20.43 -10.20
CA LEU A 166 2.84 19.97 -9.37
C LEU A 166 3.87 19.21 -10.20
N LEU A 167 3.45 18.39 -11.16
CA LEU A 167 4.34 17.57 -11.96
C LEU A 167 5.06 18.39 -13.04
N ALA A 168 4.34 19.24 -13.77
CA ALA A 168 4.89 20.05 -14.86
C ALA A 168 5.98 21.02 -14.39
N ASN A 169 5.84 21.58 -13.19
CA ASN A 169 6.82 22.50 -12.63
C ASN A 169 8.03 21.81 -11.96
N ASN A 170 8.01 20.47 -11.86
CA ASN A 170 9.02 19.71 -11.12
C ASN A 170 9.58 18.51 -11.91
N VAL A 171 9.54 18.57 -13.26
CA VAL A 171 9.98 17.46 -14.13
C VAL A 171 11.40 16.98 -13.79
N GLY A 172 12.34 17.89 -13.49
CA GLY A 172 13.72 17.52 -13.09
C GLY A 172 13.77 16.77 -11.74
N ALA A 173 12.93 17.16 -10.78
CA ALA A 173 12.84 16.49 -9.48
C ALA A 173 12.11 15.13 -9.55
N VAL A 174 11.20 14.98 -10.51
CA VAL A 174 10.42 13.75 -10.73
C VAL A 174 11.20 12.71 -11.55
N THR A 175 11.98 13.16 -12.54
CA THR A 175 12.75 12.26 -13.44
C THR A 175 14.15 11.93 -12.95
N GLY A 176 14.63 12.61 -11.89
CA GLY A 176 16.01 12.46 -11.41
C GLY A 176 17.05 13.07 -12.36
N VAL A 177 16.62 13.76 -13.41
CA VAL A 177 17.49 14.50 -14.32
C VAL A 177 17.76 15.86 -13.68
N GLN A 178 18.82 15.93 -12.86
CA GLN A 178 19.40 17.22 -12.52
C GLN A 178 19.97 17.82 -13.80
N GLY A 179 19.42 18.95 -14.24
CA GLY A 179 20.01 19.73 -15.31
C GLY A 179 21.44 20.09 -14.93
N ARG A 180 22.42 19.52 -15.65
CA ARG A 180 23.75 20.11 -15.74
C ARG A 180 23.58 21.42 -16.51
N HIS A 181 23.41 22.52 -15.79
CA HIS A 181 23.70 23.82 -16.37
C HIS A 181 25.21 24.00 -16.34
N GLY A 182 25.78 24.11 -17.54
CA GLY A 182 27.14 24.60 -17.77
C GLY A 182 27.22 26.12 -17.65
#